data_AF-A0A8H9Z2G0-F1
#
_entry.id   AF-A0A8H9Z2G0-F1
#
_cell.length_a   1.000
_cell.length_b   1.000
_cell.length_c   1.000
_cell.angle_alpha   90.00
_cell.angle_beta   90.00
_cell.angle_gamma   90.00
#
_symmetry.space_group_name_H-M   'P 1'
#
loop_
_entity.id
_entity.type
_entity.pdbx_description
1 polymer ?
#
loop_
_entity_poly.entity_id
_entity_poly.type
_entity_poly.pdbx_seq_one_letter_code
_entity_poly.pdbx_strand_id
1 'polypeptide(L)'
;MSTNSTITCPHCMNNVPWGARVCRGCHAEISYGTPLASVIFFIVLSVGASWYVTKLAHDHLFTNATLLWCVFAAVLTPCAILSRKACKRLYDGKTEFRRHYRK
;
A
#
# COMPACT_ATOMS: atom_id res chain seq x y z
N MET A 1 -0.83 -11.11 20.64
CA MET A 1 -1.04 -12.56 20.77
C MET A 1 -0.15 -13.23 19.72
N SER A 2 0.98 -13.81 20.15
CA SER A 2 1.99 -14.41 19.25
C SER A 2 1.57 -15.83 18.90
N THR A 3 0.92 -16.01 17.75
CA THR A 3 0.83 -17.34 17.12
C THR A 3 2.14 -17.55 16.38
N ASN A 4 2.87 -18.64 16.72
CA ASN A 4 4.03 -19.14 15.97
C ASN A 4 3.59 -19.55 14.55
N SER A 5 3.25 -18.57 13.72
CA SER A 5 2.77 -18.74 12.35
C SER A 5 3.96 -18.95 11.43
N THR A 6 4.59 -20.11 11.52
CA THR A 6 5.70 -20.49 10.65
C THR A 6 5.27 -20.40 9.18
N ILE A 7 6.06 -19.71 8.36
CA ILE A 7 5.85 -19.59 6.91
C ILE A 7 6.78 -20.56 6.18
N THR A 8 6.26 -21.26 5.18
CA THR A 8 7.07 -22.20 4.38
C THR A 8 7.75 -21.45 3.25
N CYS A 9 9.07 -21.57 3.14
CA CYS A 9 9.82 -20.93 2.06
C CYS A 9 9.59 -21.68 0.72
N PRO A 10 9.19 -21.00 -0.36
CA PRO A 10 8.94 -21.67 -1.65
C PRO A 10 10.22 -22.19 -2.34
N HIS A 11 11.41 -21.74 -1.92
CA HIS A 11 12.67 -22.14 -2.53
C HIS A 11 13.29 -23.40 -1.93
N CYS A 12 13.32 -23.50 -0.60
CA CYS A 12 13.93 -24.63 0.11
C CYS A 12 12.92 -25.49 0.86
N MET A 13 11.63 -25.15 0.83
CA MET A 13 10.53 -25.80 1.55
C MET A 13 10.72 -25.87 3.08
N ASN A 14 11.70 -25.15 3.62
CA ASN A 14 11.94 -25.10 5.05
C ASN A 14 10.95 -24.15 5.75
N ASN A 15 10.63 -24.46 6.99
CA ASN A 15 9.78 -23.63 7.83
C ASN A 15 10.58 -22.46 8.42
N VAL A 16 10.11 -21.24 8.21
CA VAL A 16 10.74 -20.01 8.67
C VAL A 16 9.81 -19.34 9.70
N PRO A 17 10.31 -18.92 10.86
CA PRO A 17 9.49 -18.19 11.84
C PRO A 17 8.99 -16.86 11.25
N TRP A 18 7.74 -16.51 11.52
CA TRP A 18 7.17 -15.23 11.09
C TRP A 18 7.97 -14.05 11.67
N GLY A 19 8.26 -13.05 10.83
CA GLY A 19 9.09 -11.90 11.21
C GLY A 19 10.59 -12.07 10.93
N ALA A 20 11.04 -13.23 10.44
CA ALA A 20 12.42 -13.38 9.98
C ALA A 20 12.65 -12.64 8.66
N ARG A 21 13.66 -11.76 8.59
CA ARG A 21 13.99 -11.01 7.36
C ARG A 21 14.73 -11.84 6.31
N VAL A 22 15.33 -12.96 6.72
CA VAL A 22 16.12 -13.84 5.85
C VAL A 22 15.80 -15.29 6.18
N CYS A 23 15.60 -16.12 5.16
CA CYS A 23 15.44 -17.56 5.32
C CYS A 23 16.78 -18.20 5.71
N ARG A 24 16.84 -18.92 6.84
CA ARG A 24 18.07 -19.58 7.32
C ARG A 24 18.58 -20.72 6.42
N GLY A 25 17.74 -21.25 5.54
CA GLY A 25 18.13 -22.30 4.60
C GLY A 25 18.73 -21.71 3.32
N CYS A 26 17.89 -21.09 2.49
CA CYS A 26 18.31 -20.59 1.18
C CYS A 26 18.86 -19.16 1.17
N HIS A 27 18.90 -18.47 2.32
CA HIS A 27 19.30 -17.06 2.45
C HIS A 27 18.49 -16.09 1.57
N ALA A 28 17.26 -16.46 1.20
CA ALA A 28 16.34 -15.53 0.54
C ALA A 28 15.85 -14.46 1.53
N GLU A 29 15.80 -13.20 1.07
CA GLU A 29 15.23 -12.09 1.82
C GLU A 29 13.71 -12.17 1.79
N ILE A 30 13.10 -11.87 2.93
CA ILE A 30 11.65 -11.94 3.13
C ILE A 30 11.15 -10.52 3.34
N SER A 31 10.41 -10.02 2.36
CA SER A 31 9.73 -8.73 2.43
C SER A 31 8.30 -8.95 2.88
N TYR A 32 7.95 -8.32 4.01
CA TYR A 32 6.61 -8.36 4.58
C TYR A 32 5.85 -7.08 4.23
N GLY A 33 4.58 -7.24 3.83
CA GLY A 33 3.63 -6.14 3.74
C GLY A 33 3.43 -5.57 2.33
N THR A 34 2.93 -4.33 2.30
CA THR A 34 2.52 -3.62 1.09
C THR A 34 3.72 -3.20 0.23
N PRO A 35 3.77 -3.56 -1.06
CA PRO A 35 4.80 -3.07 -1.96
C PRO A 35 4.69 -1.53 -2.09
N LEU A 36 5.81 -0.82 -2.03
CA LEU A 36 5.83 0.65 -2.16
C LEU A 36 5.10 1.13 -3.42
N ALA A 37 5.22 0.38 -4.52
CA ALA A 37 4.55 0.68 -5.78
C ALA A 37 3.02 0.76 -5.64
N SER A 38 2.39 -0.14 -4.85
CA SER A 38 0.94 -0.09 -4.66
C SER A 38 0.54 1.11 -3.82
N VAL A 39 1.31 1.43 -2.78
CA VAL A 39 1.05 2.61 -1.94
C VAL A 39 1.09 3.88 -2.79
N ILE A 40 2.10 4.02 -3.65
CA ILE A 40 2.23 5.15 -4.58
C ILE A 40 1.04 5.19 -5.55
N PHE A 41 0.66 4.05 -6.14
CA PHE A 41 -0.48 3.96 -7.05
C PHE A 41 -1.77 4.48 -6.41
N PHE A 42 -2.08 4.06 -5.18
CA PHE A 42 -3.27 4.50 -4.47
C PHE A 42 -3.24 5.99 -4.09
N ILE A 43 -2.06 6.54 -3.78
CA ILE A 43 -1.90 7.99 -3.55
C ILE A 43 -2.19 8.76 -4.84
N VAL A 44 -1.59 8.37 -5.96
CA VAL A 44 -1.80 9.03 -7.26
C VAL A 44 -3.28 8.99 -7.65
N LEU A 45 -3.95 7.85 -7.45
CA LEU A 45 -5.37 7.69 -7.74
C LEU A 45 -6.22 8.63 -6.87
N SER A 46 -5.90 8.76 -5.58
CA SER A 46 -6.62 9.67 -4.69
C SER A 46 -6.45 11.13 -5.06
N VAL A 47 -5.24 11.56 -5.43
CA VAL A 47 -4.96 12.94 -5.87
C VAL A 47 -5.65 13.22 -7.19
N GLY A 48 -5.60 12.28 -8.14
CA GLY A 48 -6.28 12.41 -9.44
C GLY A 48 -7.80 12.50 -9.29
N ALA A 49 -8.40 11.69 -8.41
CA ALA A 49 -9.83 11.76 -8.11
C ALA A 49 -10.23 13.10 -7.50
N SER A 50 -9.48 13.57 -6.49
CA SER A 50 -9.73 14.89 -5.89
C SER A 50 -9.59 16.02 -6.89
N TRP A 51 -8.57 15.99 -7.74
CA TRP A 51 -8.38 16.99 -8.80
C TRP A 51 -9.56 17.02 -9.77
N TYR A 52 -10.03 15.86 -10.21
CA TYR A 52 -11.18 15.75 -11.12
C TYR A 52 -12.45 16.35 -10.52
N VAL A 53 -12.74 16.05 -9.25
CA VAL A 53 -13.90 16.60 -8.55
C VAL A 53 -13.79 18.12 -8.36
N THR A 54 -12.60 18.62 -8.00
CA THR A 54 -12.35 20.05 -7.85
C THR A 54 -12.51 20.80 -9.18
N LYS A 55 -12.05 20.23 -10.30
CA LYS A 55 -12.26 20.81 -11.63
C LYS A 55 -13.74 20.92 -11.97
N LEU A 56 -14.49 19.85 -11.74
CA LEU A 56 -15.93 19.83 -12.00
C LEU A 56 -16.70 20.82 -11.10
N ALA A 57 -16.25 21.00 -9.85
CA ALA A 57 -16.82 21.99 -8.93
C ALA A 57 -16.53 23.44 -9.36
N HIS A 58 -15.34 23.70 -9.92
CA HIS A 58 -14.99 25.02 -10.46
C HIS A 58 -15.87 25.39 -11.65
N ASP A 59 -16.08 24.47 -12.58
CA ASP A 59 -16.83 24.72 -13.83
C ASP A 59 -18.34 24.94 -13.57
N HIS A 60 -18.90 24.41 -12.48
CA HIS A 60 -20.34 24.45 -12.21
C HIS A 60 -20.81 25.33 -11.04
N LEU A 61 -20.00 25.55 -9.99
CA LEU A 61 -20.51 26.17 -8.75
C LEU A 61 -19.68 27.35 -8.18
N PHE A 62 -18.35 27.33 -8.22
CA PHE A 62 -17.55 28.27 -7.41
C PHE A 62 -16.30 28.82 -8.11
N THR A 63 -16.24 30.16 -8.24
CA THR A 63 -15.02 30.92 -8.62
C THR A 63 -14.14 31.29 -7.42
N ASN A 64 -14.61 31.05 -6.19
CA ASN A 64 -13.90 31.39 -4.96
C ASN A 64 -12.84 30.34 -4.60
N ALA A 65 -11.57 30.77 -4.54
CA ALA A 65 -10.41 29.91 -4.29
C ALA A 65 -10.43 29.18 -2.93
N THR A 66 -11.02 29.79 -1.90
CA THR A 66 -11.12 29.19 -0.55
C THR A 66 -12.04 27.98 -0.52
N LEU A 67 -13.17 28.04 -1.24
CA LEU A 67 -14.13 26.93 -1.31
C LEU A 67 -13.59 25.74 -2.11
N LEU A 68 -12.82 25.99 -3.18
CA LEU A 68 -12.16 24.95 -3.96
C LEU A 68 -11.17 24.13 -3.12
N TRP A 69 -10.39 24.81 -2.28
CA TRP A 69 -9.46 24.14 -1.35
C TRP A 69 -10.21 23.29 -0.31
N CYS A 70 -11.33 23.79 0.22
CA CYS A 70 -12.18 23.03 1.14
C CYS A 70 -12.76 21.77 0.49
N VAL A 71 -13.28 21.88 -0.74
CA VAL A 71 -13.82 20.74 -1.49
C VAL A 71 -12.72 19.72 -1.80
N PHE A 72 -11.54 20.18 -2.24
CA PHE A 72 -10.40 19.31 -2.50
C PHE A 72 -9.98 18.53 -1.26
N ALA A 73 -9.84 19.21 -0.11
CA ALA A 73 -9.51 18.57 1.16
C ALA A 73 -10.60 17.60 1.63
N ALA A 74 -11.87 17.99 1.51
CA ALA A 74 -13.01 17.16 1.90
C ALA A 74 -13.12 15.86 1.07
N VAL A 75 -12.66 15.85 -0.19
CA VAL A 75 -12.63 14.66 -1.05
C VAL A 75 -11.35 13.85 -0.86
N LEU A 76 -10.20 14.52 -0.73
CA LEU A 76 -8.90 13.85 -0.57
C LEU A 76 -8.83 13.05 0.73
N THR A 77 -9.33 13.61 1.83
CA THR A 77 -9.25 12.99 3.15
C THR A 77 -9.95 11.63 3.21
N PRO A 78 -11.24 11.48 2.84
CA PRO A 78 -11.90 10.17 2.83
C PRO A 78 -11.30 9.22 1.79
N CYS A 79 -10.87 9.72 0.62
CA CYS A 79 -10.23 8.90 -0.40
C CYS A 79 -8.90 8.30 0.10
N ALA A 80 -8.09 9.10 0.80
CA ALA A 80 -6.84 8.67 1.42
C ALA A 80 -7.06 7.67 2.58
N ILE A 81 -8.13 7.85 3.39
CA ILE A 81 -8.47 6.91 4.45
C ILE A 81 -8.92 5.57 3.86
N LEU A 82 -9.79 5.60 2.84
CA LEU A 82 -10.28 4.40 2.16
C LEU A 82 -9.14 3.64 1.48
N SER A 83 -8.26 4.34 0.77
CA SER A 83 -7.13 3.72 0.08
C SER A 83 -6.14 3.08 1.05
N ARG A 84 -5.85 3.72 2.19
CA ARG A 84 -5.04 3.10 3.27
C ARG A 84 -5.70 1.85 3.84
N LYS A 85 -7.02 1.88 4.07
CA LYS A 85 -7.76 0.72 4.57
C LYS A 85 -7.78 -0.42 3.55
N ALA A 86 -7.94 -0.10 2.26
CA ALA A 86 -7.88 -1.05 1.16
C ALA A 86 -6.48 -1.67 1.03
N CYS A 87 -5.42 -0.86 1.08
CA CYS A 87 -4.03 -1.34 1.10
C CYS A 87 -3.79 -2.32 2.24
N LYS A 88 -4.20 -1.98 3.47
CA LYS A 88 -4.03 -2.88 4.61
C LYS A 88 -4.76 -4.21 4.41
N ARG A 89 -5.98 -4.17 3.86
CA ARG A 89 -6.78 -5.39 3.61
C ARG A 89 -6.23 -6.25 2.47
N LEU A 90 -5.80 -5.64 1.37
CA LEU A 90 -5.35 -6.36 0.17
C LEU A 90 -3.97 -7.00 0.34
N TYR A 91 -3.13 -6.40 1.18
CA TYR A 91 -1.76 -6.85 1.40
C TYR A 91 -1.56 -7.49 2.78
N ASP A 92 -2.63 -7.71 3.54
CA ASP A 92 -2.57 -8.48 4.79
C ASP A 92 -2.13 -9.91 4.46
N GLY A 93 -0.95 -10.32 4.95
CA GLY A 93 -0.41 -11.66 4.74
C GLY A 93 0.35 -11.90 3.42
N LYS A 94 0.55 -10.89 2.56
CA LYS A 94 1.45 -11.03 1.40
C LYS A 94 2.91 -11.03 1.89
N THR A 95 3.64 -12.09 1.51
CA THR A 95 5.09 -12.21 1.76
C THR A 95 5.77 -12.43 0.42
N GLU A 96 6.78 -11.61 0.12
CA GLU A 96 7.61 -11.78 -1.08
C GLU A 96 8.97 -12.30 -0.67
N PHE A 97 9.37 -13.44 -1.25
CA PHE A 97 10.71 -14.02 -1.09
C PHE A 97 11.57 -13.58 -2.27
N ARG A 98 12.59 -12.75 -2.01
CA ARG A 98 13.56 -12.29 -3.01
C ARG A 98 14.91 -12.98 -2.81
N ARG A 99 15.42 -13.67 -3.83
CA ARG A 99 16.74 -14.31 -3.77
C ARG A 99 17.77 -13.41 -4.44
N HIS A 100 18.80 -12.99 -3.72
CA HIS A 100 19.94 -12.28 -4.29
C HIS A 100 20.89 -13.28 -4.97
N TYR A 101 20.97 -13.24 -6.29
CA TYR A 101 22.05 -13.91 -7.03
C TYR A 101 23.25 -12.96 -7.07
N ARG A 102 24.37 -13.36 -6.46
CA ARG A 102 25.65 -12.65 -6.62
C ARG A 102 26.08 -12.90 -8.07
N LYS A 103 26.08 -11.85 -8.89
CA LYS A 103 26.69 -11.86 -10.22
C LYS A 103 28.20 -11.77 -10.09
#